data_AF-A0A932FBD0-F1
#
_entry.id   AF-A0A932FBD0-F1
#
_cell.length_a   1.000
_cell.length_b   1.000
_cell.length_c   1.000
_cell.angle_alpha   90.00
_cell.angle_beta   90.00
_cell.angle_gamma   90.00
#
_symmetry.space_group_name_H-M   'P 1'
#
loop_
_entity.id
_entity.type
_entity.pdbx_description
1 polymer ?
#
loop_
_entity_poly.entity_id
_entity_poly.type
_entity_poly.pdbx_seq_one_letter_code
_entity_poly.pdbx_strand_id
1 'polypeptide(L)'
;MQTPPIDSRALAQAGVEALRRGDARGARQSFERIIAANQADASVYLGLSYACSGLKDQPAALAAVDKALALEPQNLRALIIKADHMAALGDARAACAFYGAAADAVPPANHLPADLRDEVARARAQRERYATEFGAFLRDRWARQGLVEPRASSRFTDSIDILAGMKKIYFQEPRHYFFPGLPQIQFYDRNDFPWLDKVEAATADIRAELIAVLKDESAFKPYVESQPGRPDKEQAGMLNNPDWSAFYLWKHGEVVPQNAARCPKTVSAMAGVPMGRVKNRSPSVLFSLLRPGARIPPHTGEVNTRLICHLPLIVPGDCGFRVGNDTRALVEGKAWVFDDTIEHEAWNRSDQTRVILLFEIWRPELTKDERRLVSAMFEAIDAYGGGMPAARENTIVL
;
A
#
# COMPACT_ATOMS: atom_id res chain seq x y z
N MET A 1 -25.32 52.83 0.25
CA MET A 1 -26.00 52.34 -0.96
C MET A 1 -25.76 50.84 -1.04
N GLN A 2 -26.81 50.02 -0.92
CA GLN A 2 -26.70 48.58 -1.17
C GLN A 2 -26.51 48.37 -2.67
N THR A 3 -25.38 47.78 -3.04
CA THR A 3 -25.13 47.29 -4.40
C THR A 3 -26.28 46.36 -4.79
N PRO A 4 -26.90 46.50 -5.99
CA PRO A 4 -27.98 45.62 -6.40
C PRO A 4 -27.54 44.15 -6.28
N PRO A 5 -28.42 43.24 -5.83
CA PRO A 5 -28.06 41.83 -5.67
C PRO A 5 -27.57 41.30 -7.00
N ILE A 6 -26.30 40.89 -7.04
CA ILE A 6 -25.74 40.26 -8.23
C ILE A 6 -26.21 38.80 -8.27
N ASP A 7 -26.54 38.31 -9.46
CA ASP A 7 -26.72 36.88 -9.66
C ASP A 7 -25.35 36.24 -9.91
N SER A 8 -24.69 35.83 -8.83
CA SER A 8 -23.37 35.21 -8.89
C SER A 8 -23.34 33.92 -9.70
N ARG A 9 -24.46 33.20 -9.77
CA ARG A 9 -24.57 31.97 -10.57
C ARG A 9 -24.58 32.30 -12.07
N ALA A 10 -25.39 33.28 -12.47
CA ALA A 10 -25.41 33.75 -13.86
C ALA A 10 -24.06 34.34 -14.29
N LEU A 11 -23.40 35.10 -13.41
CA LEU A 11 -22.07 35.66 -13.67
C LEU A 11 -21.00 34.56 -13.78
N ALA A 12 -21.04 33.53 -12.93
CA ALA A 12 -20.09 32.42 -13.01
C ALA A 12 -20.27 31.65 -14.32
N GLN A 13 -21.52 31.39 -14.72
CA GLN A 13 -21.83 30.74 -16.00
C GLN A 13 -21.34 31.58 -17.19
N ALA A 14 -21.62 32.89 -17.19
CA ALA A 14 -21.14 33.81 -18.23
C ALA A 14 -19.61 33.83 -18.31
N GLY A 15 -18.91 33.83 -17.17
CA GLY A 15 -17.45 33.75 -17.10
C GLY A 15 -16.90 32.45 -17.71
N VAL A 16 -17.49 31.31 -17.38
CA VAL A 16 -17.12 30.00 -17.95
C VAL A 16 -17.37 29.95 -19.47
N GLU A 17 -18.50 30.49 -19.94
CA GLU A 17 -18.80 30.57 -21.37
C GLU A 17 -17.84 31.51 -22.12
N ALA A 18 -17.45 32.63 -21.50
CA ALA A 18 -16.45 33.54 -22.05
C ALA A 18 -15.09 32.83 -22.18
N LEU A 19 -14.65 32.07 -21.17
CA LEU A 19 -13.45 31.23 -21.25
C LEU A 19 -13.52 30.23 -22.42
N ARG A 20 -14.66 29.53 -22.57
CA ARG A 20 -14.86 28.55 -23.67
C ARG A 20 -14.77 29.17 -25.06
N ARG A 21 -15.15 30.45 -25.21
CA ARG A 21 -15.04 31.20 -26.47
C ARG A 21 -13.70 31.92 -26.65
N GLY A 22 -12.76 31.79 -25.70
CA GLY A 22 -11.47 32.48 -25.73
C GLY A 22 -11.52 33.96 -25.32
N ASP A 23 -12.65 34.45 -24.81
CA ASP A 23 -12.78 35.81 -24.29
C ASP A 23 -12.29 35.91 -22.84
N ALA A 24 -10.97 35.97 -22.70
CA ALA A 24 -10.31 36.06 -21.40
C ALA A 24 -10.63 37.38 -20.65
N ARG A 25 -10.94 38.47 -21.38
CA ARG A 25 -11.29 39.76 -20.76
C ARG A 25 -12.70 39.71 -20.17
N GLY A 26 -13.68 39.23 -20.93
CA GLY A 26 -15.05 39.07 -20.46
C GLY A 26 -15.16 38.06 -19.31
N ALA A 27 -14.36 36.99 -19.35
CA ALA A 27 -14.24 36.05 -18.25
C ALA A 27 -13.72 36.71 -16.97
N ARG A 28 -12.58 37.43 -17.05
CA ARG A 28 -11.99 38.14 -15.90
C ARG A 28 -12.99 39.12 -15.28
N GLN A 29 -13.66 39.93 -16.09
CA GLN A 29 -14.65 40.90 -15.60
C GLN A 29 -15.81 40.21 -14.87
N SER A 30 -16.27 39.06 -15.37
CA SER A 30 -17.37 38.32 -14.76
C SER A 30 -16.98 37.77 -13.39
N PHE A 31 -15.79 37.17 -13.25
CA PHE A 31 -15.32 36.64 -11.96
C PHE A 31 -14.96 37.75 -10.96
N GLU A 32 -14.33 38.84 -11.39
CA GLU A 32 -14.02 39.99 -10.53
C GLU A 32 -15.27 40.63 -9.92
N ARG A 33 -16.41 40.63 -10.63
CA ARG A 33 -17.69 41.11 -10.09
C ARG A 33 -18.22 40.24 -8.96
N ILE A 34 -18.05 38.92 -9.06
CA ILE A 34 -18.44 37.98 -7.99
C ILE A 34 -17.56 38.18 -6.76
N ILE A 35 -16.25 38.38 -6.98
CA ILE A 35 -15.28 38.67 -5.91
C ILE A 35 -15.61 40.01 -5.23
N ALA A 36 -15.92 41.06 -5.99
CA ALA A 36 -16.28 42.38 -5.45
C ALA A 36 -17.56 42.35 -4.59
N ALA A 37 -18.47 41.41 -4.85
CA ALA A 37 -19.65 41.19 -4.03
C ALA A 37 -19.43 40.24 -2.83
N ASN A 38 -18.19 39.78 -2.62
CA ASN A 38 -17.82 38.84 -1.56
C ASN A 38 -18.59 37.51 -1.61
N GLN A 39 -18.89 37.04 -2.83
CA GLN A 39 -19.60 35.77 -3.09
C GLN A 39 -18.73 34.76 -3.84
N ALA A 40 -17.41 34.93 -3.81
CA ALA A 40 -16.47 34.06 -4.51
C ALA A 40 -16.15 32.81 -3.68
N ASP A 41 -16.26 31.65 -4.33
CA ASP A 41 -15.74 30.36 -3.87
C ASP A 41 -14.44 30.01 -4.60
N ALA A 42 -13.85 28.84 -4.32
CA ALA A 42 -12.62 28.40 -4.97
C ALA A 42 -12.78 28.25 -6.50
N SER A 43 -13.97 27.90 -6.98
CA SER A 43 -14.25 27.75 -8.42
C SER A 43 -14.21 29.10 -9.16
N VAL A 44 -14.71 30.17 -8.53
CA VAL A 44 -14.61 31.53 -9.05
C VAL A 44 -13.16 31.99 -9.17
N TYR A 45 -12.34 31.73 -8.15
CA TYR A 45 -10.91 32.05 -8.18
C TYR A 45 -10.14 31.22 -9.21
N LEU A 46 -10.49 29.95 -9.42
CA LEU A 46 -9.95 29.13 -10.50
C LEU A 46 -10.33 29.69 -11.88
N GLY A 47 -11.59 30.08 -12.07
CA GLY A 47 -12.05 30.74 -13.29
C GLY A 47 -11.27 32.03 -13.58
N LEU A 48 -11.04 32.85 -12.54
CA LEU A 48 -10.21 34.04 -12.64
C LEU A 48 -8.77 33.71 -13.03
N SER A 49 -8.19 32.66 -12.45
CA SER A 49 -6.84 32.19 -12.81
C SER A 49 -6.72 31.89 -14.30
N TYR A 50 -7.66 31.10 -14.86
CA TYR A 50 -7.69 30.80 -16.29
C TYR A 50 -7.82 32.07 -17.15
N ALA A 51 -8.67 33.02 -16.74
CA ALA A 51 -8.83 34.29 -17.44
C ALA A 51 -7.53 35.10 -17.44
N CYS A 52 -6.86 35.22 -16.29
CA CYS A 52 -5.58 35.91 -16.17
C CYS A 52 -4.47 35.21 -16.98
N SER A 53 -4.41 33.88 -16.97
CA SER A 53 -3.48 33.12 -17.81
C SER A 53 -3.71 33.37 -19.32
N GLY A 54 -4.97 33.41 -19.77
CA GLY A 54 -5.33 33.74 -21.15
C GLY A 54 -4.91 35.17 -21.55
N LEU A 55 -4.86 36.09 -20.59
CA LEU A 55 -4.34 37.46 -20.75
C LEU A 55 -2.82 37.56 -20.59
N LYS A 56 -2.13 36.44 -20.33
CA LYS A 56 -0.69 36.36 -20.01
C LYS A 56 -0.30 37.15 -18.75
N ASP A 57 -1.26 37.42 -17.86
CA ASP A 57 -1.06 38.07 -16.56
C ASP A 57 -0.75 37.00 -15.50
N GLN A 58 0.48 36.49 -15.55
CA GLN A 58 0.94 35.40 -14.68
C GLN A 58 0.88 35.73 -13.17
N PRO A 59 1.24 36.96 -12.72
CA PRO A 59 1.11 37.33 -11.32
C PRO A 59 -0.34 37.29 -10.83
N ALA A 60 -1.30 37.82 -11.61
CA ALA A 60 -2.70 37.78 -11.23
C ALA A 60 -3.28 36.36 -11.27
N ALA A 61 -2.84 35.52 -12.21
CA ALA A 61 -3.22 34.12 -12.27
C ALA A 61 -2.78 33.37 -11.00
N LEU A 62 -1.51 33.53 -10.59
CA LEU A 62 -0.99 32.91 -9.37
C LEU A 62 -1.74 33.40 -8.12
N ALA A 63 -1.97 34.71 -8.00
CA ALA A 63 -2.70 35.28 -6.87
C ALA A 63 -4.12 34.71 -6.75
N ALA A 64 -4.80 34.49 -7.89
CA ALA A 64 -6.11 33.85 -7.91
C ALA A 64 -6.03 32.37 -7.46
N VAL A 65 -5.02 31.62 -7.90
CA VAL A 65 -4.79 30.24 -7.44
C VAL A 65 -4.53 30.17 -5.94
N ASP A 66 -3.73 31.10 -5.39
CA ASP A 66 -3.47 31.17 -3.95
C ASP A 66 -4.74 31.43 -3.15
N LYS A 67 -5.65 32.27 -3.66
CA LYS A 67 -6.97 32.47 -3.06
C LYS A 67 -7.85 31.21 -3.13
N ALA A 68 -7.82 30.48 -4.25
CA ALA A 68 -8.54 29.21 -4.38
C ALA A 68 -8.03 28.18 -3.35
N LEU A 69 -6.71 28.03 -3.20
CA LEU A 69 -6.09 27.12 -2.22
C LEU A 69 -6.30 27.56 -0.77
N ALA A 70 -6.42 28.86 -0.51
CA ALA A 70 -6.76 29.35 0.82
C ALA A 70 -8.19 28.96 1.25
N LEU A 71 -9.12 28.85 0.29
CA LEU A 71 -10.49 28.39 0.53
C LEU A 71 -10.59 26.85 0.55
N GLU A 72 -9.91 26.19 -0.39
CA GLU A 72 -9.90 24.75 -0.54
C GLU A 72 -8.45 24.23 -0.71
N PRO A 73 -7.74 23.93 0.39
CA PRO A 73 -6.33 23.54 0.35
C PRO A 73 -6.03 22.27 -0.46
N GLN A 74 -7.04 21.40 -0.62
CA GLN A 74 -6.95 20.14 -1.37
C GLN A 74 -7.57 20.25 -2.78
N ASN A 75 -7.88 21.46 -3.26
CA ASN A 75 -8.45 21.62 -4.60
C ASN A 75 -7.45 21.17 -5.66
N LEU A 76 -7.77 20.05 -6.30
CA LEU A 76 -6.87 19.35 -7.21
C LEU A 76 -6.39 20.21 -8.38
N ARG A 77 -7.31 20.95 -9.03
CA ARG A 77 -6.95 21.83 -10.16
C ARG A 77 -6.07 22.99 -9.70
N ALA A 78 -6.37 23.58 -8.55
CA ALA A 78 -5.58 24.68 -8.00
C ALA A 78 -4.14 24.23 -7.66
N LEU A 79 -3.98 23.03 -7.08
CA LEU A 79 -2.68 22.45 -6.78
C LEU A 79 -1.86 22.20 -8.05
N ILE A 80 -2.48 21.64 -9.10
CA ILE A 80 -1.83 21.38 -10.39
C ILE A 80 -1.39 22.68 -11.06
N ILE A 81 -2.26 23.70 -11.14
CA ILE A 81 -1.90 25.00 -11.73
C ILE A 81 -0.78 25.68 -10.95
N LYS A 82 -0.82 25.60 -9.61
CA LYS A 82 0.27 26.14 -8.78
C LYS A 82 1.59 25.43 -9.06
N ALA A 83 1.57 24.10 -9.20
CA ALA A 83 2.74 23.31 -9.54
C ALA A 83 3.32 23.69 -10.93
N ASP A 84 2.46 23.86 -11.93
CA ASP A 84 2.84 24.34 -13.27
C ASP A 84 3.51 25.72 -13.22
N HIS A 85 2.98 26.63 -12.40
CA HIS A 85 3.55 27.96 -12.23
C HIS A 85 4.93 27.91 -11.56
N MET A 86 5.08 27.12 -10.50
CA MET A 86 6.39 26.93 -9.84
C MET A 86 7.41 26.31 -10.79
N ALA A 87 6.98 25.35 -11.62
CA ALA A 87 7.80 24.75 -12.66
C ALA A 87 8.28 25.79 -13.70
N ALA A 88 7.37 26.67 -14.14
CA ALA A 88 7.70 27.75 -15.09
C ALA A 88 8.68 28.79 -14.52
N LEU A 89 8.66 29.01 -13.21
CA LEU A 89 9.63 29.86 -12.50
C LEU A 89 10.98 29.17 -12.27
N GLY A 90 11.11 27.88 -12.58
CA GLY A 90 12.31 27.09 -12.31
C GLY A 90 12.44 26.62 -10.86
N ASP A 91 11.40 26.80 -10.03
CA ASP A 91 11.37 26.25 -8.67
C ASP A 91 10.91 24.79 -8.69
N ALA A 92 11.84 23.91 -9.08
CA ALA A 92 11.62 22.47 -9.16
C ALA A 92 11.13 21.86 -7.83
N ARG A 93 11.60 22.40 -6.70
CA ARG A 93 11.24 21.88 -5.38
C ARG A 93 9.79 22.22 -5.03
N ALA A 94 9.38 23.48 -5.21
CA ALA A 94 8.00 23.88 -4.99
C ALA A 94 7.06 23.18 -5.99
N ALA A 95 7.47 23.04 -7.26
CA ALA A 95 6.71 22.29 -8.26
C ALA A 95 6.46 20.84 -7.82
N CYS A 96 7.52 20.12 -7.41
CA CYS A 96 7.41 18.76 -6.92
C CYS A 96 6.46 18.65 -5.71
N ALA A 97 6.53 19.59 -4.77
CA ALA A 97 5.67 19.61 -3.60
C ALA A 97 4.17 19.78 -3.96
N PHE A 98 3.84 20.72 -4.85
CA PHE A 98 2.44 20.94 -5.26
C PHE A 98 1.90 19.82 -6.14
N TYR A 99 2.71 19.23 -7.03
CA TYR A 99 2.33 18.01 -7.75
C TYR A 99 2.12 16.82 -6.79
N GLY A 100 2.94 16.73 -5.74
CA GLY A 100 2.77 15.77 -4.66
C GLY A 100 1.42 15.91 -3.97
N ALA A 101 1.12 17.11 -3.49
CA ALA A 101 -0.16 17.44 -2.85
C ALA A 101 -1.36 17.14 -3.77
N ALA A 102 -1.24 17.45 -5.08
CA ALA A 102 -2.28 17.12 -6.05
C ALA A 102 -2.50 15.60 -6.16
N ALA A 103 -1.42 14.82 -6.24
CA ALA A 103 -1.50 13.36 -6.34
C ALA A 103 -2.08 12.69 -5.08
N ASP A 104 -1.85 13.30 -3.91
CA ASP A 104 -2.32 12.79 -2.61
C ASP A 104 -3.79 13.21 -2.32
N ALA A 105 -4.26 14.31 -2.91
CA ALA A 105 -5.64 14.80 -2.78
C ALA A 105 -6.66 14.07 -3.68
N VAL A 106 -6.22 13.08 -4.46
CA VAL A 106 -7.07 12.36 -5.42
C VAL A 106 -8.09 11.47 -4.67
N PRO A 107 -9.40 11.67 -4.86
CA PRO A 107 -10.41 10.79 -4.25
C PRO A 107 -10.37 9.37 -4.86
N PRO A 108 -10.92 8.35 -4.16
CA PRO A 108 -11.02 6.98 -4.69
C PRO A 108 -11.66 6.95 -6.09
N ALA A 109 -11.15 6.06 -6.97
CA ALA A 109 -11.22 6.14 -8.44
C ALA A 109 -12.61 6.13 -9.12
N ASN A 110 -13.72 6.25 -8.41
CA ASN A 110 -15.04 5.98 -8.98
C ASN A 110 -15.79 7.17 -9.60
N HIS A 111 -15.30 8.42 -9.58
CA HIS A 111 -16.03 9.57 -10.17
C HIS A 111 -15.18 10.71 -10.75
N LEU A 112 -13.89 10.50 -11.08
CA LEU A 112 -13.08 11.58 -11.67
C LEU A 112 -13.42 11.80 -13.16
N PRO A 113 -13.75 13.03 -13.59
CA PRO A 113 -13.87 13.39 -15.01
C PRO A 113 -12.60 13.04 -15.81
N ALA A 114 -12.74 12.68 -17.09
CA ALA A 114 -11.63 12.20 -17.91
C ALA A 114 -10.47 13.21 -18.02
N ASP A 115 -10.79 14.50 -18.20
CA ASP A 115 -9.84 15.62 -18.21
C ASP A 115 -9.00 15.65 -16.93
N LEU A 116 -9.66 15.49 -15.78
CA LEU A 116 -9.01 15.54 -14.49
C LEU A 116 -8.16 14.29 -14.22
N ARG A 117 -8.54 13.13 -14.76
CA ARG A 117 -7.71 11.91 -14.70
C ARG A 117 -6.39 12.09 -15.44
N ASP A 118 -6.44 12.67 -16.63
CA ASP A 118 -5.24 12.92 -17.45
C ASP A 118 -4.34 13.98 -16.79
N GLU A 119 -4.93 15.04 -16.21
CA GLU A 119 -4.19 16.04 -15.44
C GLU A 119 -3.51 15.44 -14.20
N VAL A 120 -4.19 14.55 -13.48
CA VAL A 120 -3.62 13.82 -12.34
C VAL A 120 -2.48 12.90 -12.78
N ALA A 121 -2.65 12.17 -13.89
CA ALA A 121 -1.61 11.31 -14.43
C ALA A 121 -0.37 12.13 -14.81
N ARG A 122 -0.56 13.29 -15.45
CA ARG A 122 0.50 14.25 -15.76
C ARG A 122 1.16 14.78 -14.48
N ALA A 123 0.39 15.19 -13.47
CA ALA A 123 0.91 15.67 -12.20
C ALA A 123 1.79 14.63 -11.51
N ARG A 124 1.37 13.36 -11.48
CA ARG A 124 2.17 12.24 -10.97
C ARG A 124 3.48 12.06 -11.74
N ALA A 125 3.43 12.09 -13.06
CA ALA A 125 4.63 12.00 -13.90
C ALA A 125 5.59 13.18 -13.69
N GLN A 126 5.08 14.40 -13.50
CA GLN A 126 5.90 15.57 -13.20
C GLN A 126 6.54 15.50 -11.81
N ARG A 127 5.78 15.08 -10.78
CA ARG A 127 6.32 14.80 -9.43
C ARG A 127 7.50 13.81 -9.54
N GLU A 128 7.29 12.70 -10.24
CA GLU A 128 8.32 11.66 -10.43
C GLU A 128 9.55 12.20 -11.16
N ARG A 129 9.36 13.00 -12.21
CA ARG A 129 10.46 13.64 -12.93
C ARG A 129 11.29 14.53 -12.00
N TYR A 130 10.64 15.47 -11.30
CA TYR A 130 11.34 16.41 -10.42
C TYR A 130 12.03 15.72 -9.25
N ALA A 131 11.40 14.70 -8.67
CA ALA A 131 12.01 13.92 -7.61
C ALA A 131 13.24 13.13 -8.10
N THR A 132 13.16 12.56 -9.31
CA THR A 132 14.29 11.86 -9.95
C THR A 132 15.44 12.81 -10.24
N GLU A 133 15.15 13.98 -10.81
CA GLU A 133 16.14 15.04 -11.06
C GLU A 133 16.82 15.49 -9.76
N PHE A 134 16.04 15.68 -8.69
CA PHE A 134 16.56 16.06 -7.37
C PHE A 134 17.47 14.97 -6.79
N GLY A 135 17.05 13.71 -6.82
CA GLY A 135 17.87 12.57 -6.38
C GLY A 135 19.16 12.44 -7.19
N ALA A 136 19.10 12.64 -8.51
CA ALA A 136 20.27 12.64 -9.38
C ALA A 136 21.23 13.79 -9.07
N PHE A 137 20.70 15.00 -8.84
CA PHE A 137 21.49 16.16 -8.44
C PHE A 137 22.26 15.92 -7.13
N LEU A 138 21.60 15.34 -6.13
CA LEU A 138 22.24 15.00 -4.86
C LEU A 138 23.38 13.99 -5.06
N ARG A 139 23.11 12.91 -5.81
CA ARG A 139 24.12 11.88 -6.12
C ARG A 139 25.31 12.44 -6.89
N ASP A 140 25.09 13.30 -7.89
CA ASP A 140 26.18 13.95 -8.64
C ASP A 140 27.05 14.82 -7.72
N ARG A 141 26.42 15.61 -6.84
CA ARG A 141 27.14 16.47 -5.90
C ARG A 141 28.05 15.69 -4.95
N TRP A 142 27.59 14.55 -4.45
CA TRP A 142 28.38 13.68 -3.57
C TRP A 142 29.47 12.92 -4.32
N ALA A 143 29.19 12.43 -5.53
CA ALA A 143 30.19 11.78 -6.37
C ALA A 143 31.38 12.71 -6.65
N ARG A 144 31.13 14.01 -6.89
CA ARG A 144 32.19 15.03 -7.03
C ARG A 144 33.00 15.26 -5.75
N GLN A 145 32.49 14.86 -4.59
CA GLN A 145 33.21 14.91 -3.31
C GLN A 145 33.93 13.58 -2.98
N GLY A 146 33.92 12.61 -3.91
CA GLY A 146 34.48 11.27 -3.68
C GLY A 146 33.61 10.40 -2.78
N LEU A 147 32.40 10.85 -2.45
CA LEU A 147 31.41 10.08 -1.69
C LEU A 147 30.61 9.22 -2.67
N VAL A 148 31.05 7.99 -2.88
CA VAL A 148 30.34 7.00 -3.70
C VAL A 148 29.50 6.13 -2.77
N GLU A 149 28.20 6.11 -3.00
CA GLU A 149 27.30 5.19 -2.30
C GLU A 149 27.79 3.75 -2.54
N PRO A 150 28.08 2.96 -1.49
CA PRO A 150 28.33 1.55 -1.68
C PRO A 150 27.12 0.96 -2.39
N ARG A 151 27.33 0.19 -3.48
CA ARG A 151 26.25 -0.47 -4.25
C ARG A 151 25.22 -1.24 -3.40
N ALA A 152 25.53 -1.50 -2.13
CA ALA A 152 24.73 -2.24 -1.17
C ALA A 152 23.85 -1.40 -0.21
N SER A 153 23.88 -0.06 -0.20
CA SER A 153 23.09 0.71 0.79
C SER A 153 21.71 1.14 0.27
N SER A 154 20.80 0.18 0.04
CA SER A 154 19.40 0.48 -0.34
C SER A 154 18.73 1.50 0.59
N ARG A 155 19.07 1.48 1.88
CA ARG A 155 18.52 2.38 2.90
C ARG A 155 18.78 3.86 2.63
N PHE A 156 19.94 4.22 2.11
CA PHE A 156 20.24 5.64 1.86
C PHE A 156 19.48 6.13 0.63
N THR A 157 19.50 5.36 -0.46
CA THR A 157 18.64 5.57 -1.63
C THR A 157 17.16 5.72 -1.22
N ASP A 158 16.63 4.81 -0.39
CA ASP A 158 15.26 4.90 0.13
C ASP A 158 15.01 6.19 0.91
N SER A 159 16.00 6.65 1.69
CA SER A 159 15.85 7.90 2.45
C SER A 159 15.78 9.14 1.55
N ILE A 160 16.47 9.12 0.41
CA ILE A 160 16.36 10.17 -0.62
C ILE A 160 15.03 10.10 -1.35
N ASP A 161 14.54 8.91 -1.66
CA ASP A 161 13.23 8.74 -2.28
C ASP A 161 12.11 9.20 -1.33
N ILE A 162 12.23 8.98 -0.02
CA ILE A 162 11.32 9.52 0.98
C ILE A 162 11.42 11.04 1.05
N LEU A 163 12.64 11.59 1.09
CA LEU A 163 12.86 13.04 1.11
C LEU A 163 12.27 13.73 -0.13
N ALA A 164 12.37 13.09 -1.29
CA ALA A 164 11.82 13.57 -2.54
C ALA A 164 10.31 13.29 -2.70
N GLY A 165 9.69 12.61 -1.74
CA GLY A 165 8.28 12.25 -1.79
C GLY A 165 7.93 11.18 -2.82
N MET A 166 8.89 10.36 -3.26
CA MET A 166 8.66 9.20 -4.14
C MET A 166 8.21 7.97 -3.37
N LYS A 167 8.71 7.81 -2.14
CA LYS A 167 8.31 6.77 -1.21
C LYS A 167 7.62 7.40 0.00
N LYS A 168 6.63 6.71 0.57
CA LYS A 168 6.04 7.11 1.86
C LYS A 168 6.61 6.26 2.99
N ILE A 169 6.57 6.77 4.21
CA ILE A 169 6.98 5.99 5.37
C ILE A 169 5.85 5.02 5.71
N TYR A 170 6.18 3.73 5.83
CA TYR A 170 5.27 2.72 6.36
C TYR A 170 5.78 2.26 7.71
N PHE A 171 4.86 2.16 8.66
CA PHE A 171 5.12 1.59 9.97
C PHE A 171 4.43 0.22 10.08
N GLN A 172 4.95 -0.63 10.96
CA GLN A 172 4.24 -1.78 11.47
C GLN A 172 3.00 -1.34 12.22
N GLU A 173 1.84 -1.84 11.81
CA GLU A 173 0.54 -1.60 12.41
C GLU A 173 -0.17 -2.94 12.70
N PRO A 174 0.36 -3.76 13.63
CA PRO A 174 -0.27 -5.03 14.01
C PRO A 174 -1.64 -4.79 14.63
N ARG A 175 -2.60 -5.66 14.30
CA ARG A 175 -3.99 -5.50 14.74
C ARG A 175 -4.27 -5.96 16.18
N HIS A 176 -3.40 -6.76 16.79
CA HIS A 176 -3.64 -7.32 18.14
C HIS A 176 -2.52 -7.07 19.14
N TYR A 177 -1.25 -7.25 18.76
CA TYR A 177 -0.15 -7.11 19.71
C TYR A 177 1.07 -6.46 19.05
N PHE A 178 1.56 -5.40 19.69
CA PHE A 178 2.75 -4.65 19.29
C PHE A 178 3.87 -4.85 20.32
N PHE A 179 4.97 -5.47 19.88
CA PHE A 179 6.21 -5.57 20.62
C PHE A 179 7.14 -4.41 20.21
N PRO A 180 7.52 -3.52 21.14
CA PRO A 180 8.29 -2.32 20.82
C PRO A 180 9.77 -2.61 20.51
N GLY A 181 10.42 -1.68 19.80
CA GLY A 181 11.87 -1.73 19.54
C GLY A 181 12.31 -2.59 18.35
N LEU A 182 11.37 -3.26 17.67
CA LEU A 182 11.65 -4.06 16.49
C LEU A 182 11.82 -3.20 15.22
N PRO A 183 12.68 -3.61 14.27
CA PRO A 183 13.00 -2.79 13.10
C PRO A 183 11.86 -2.75 12.07
N GLN A 184 11.73 -1.62 11.37
CA GLN A 184 10.73 -1.41 10.30
C GLN A 184 11.27 -1.89 8.95
N ILE A 185 11.21 -3.20 8.69
CA ILE A 185 11.77 -3.83 7.49
C ILE A 185 10.64 -4.44 6.67
N GLN A 186 10.40 -3.91 5.46
CA GLN A 186 9.35 -4.39 4.55
C GLN A 186 9.65 -5.83 4.11
N PHE A 187 10.79 -6.03 3.46
CA PHE A 187 11.33 -7.35 3.14
C PHE A 187 12.74 -7.48 3.68
N TYR A 188 13.02 -8.63 4.27
CA TYR A 188 14.36 -8.91 4.75
C TYR A 188 15.27 -9.38 3.60
N ASP A 189 16.58 -9.26 3.83
CA ASP A 189 17.58 -9.88 2.97
C ASP A 189 17.47 -11.41 3.07
N ARG A 190 17.41 -12.07 1.92
CA ARG A 190 17.31 -13.54 1.84
C ARG A 190 18.54 -14.23 2.46
N ASN A 191 19.70 -13.58 2.44
CA ASN A 191 20.96 -14.12 2.98
C ASN A 191 20.94 -14.25 4.51
N ASP A 192 20.08 -13.53 5.22
CA ASP A 192 19.92 -13.63 6.67
C ASP A 192 19.23 -14.96 7.10
N PHE A 193 18.69 -15.72 6.14
CA PHE A 193 17.92 -16.93 6.38
C PHE A 193 18.46 -18.14 5.59
N PRO A 194 19.70 -18.60 5.84
CA PRO A 194 20.31 -19.71 5.09
C PRO A 194 19.53 -21.03 5.19
N TRP A 195 18.70 -21.21 6.23
CA TRP A 195 17.82 -22.37 6.36
C TRP A 195 16.75 -22.46 5.26
N LEU A 196 16.43 -21.35 4.57
CA LEU A 196 15.55 -21.36 3.41
C LEU A 196 16.13 -22.14 2.23
N ASP A 197 17.45 -22.34 2.15
CA ASP A 197 18.07 -23.12 1.07
C ASP A 197 17.50 -24.54 1.00
N LYS A 198 17.23 -25.15 2.17
CA LYS A 198 16.63 -26.48 2.26
C LYS A 198 15.17 -26.48 1.81
N VAL A 199 14.43 -25.43 2.16
CA VAL A 199 13.02 -25.26 1.78
C VAL A 199 12.90 -25.05 0.27
N GLU A 200 13.74 -24.18 -0.30
CA GLU A 200 13.81 -23.91 -1.74
C GLU A 200 14.29 -25.14 -2.53
N ALA A 201 15.26 -25.91 -2.02
CA ALA A 201 15.69 -27.16 -2.64
C ALA A 201 14.57 -28.21 -2.72
N ALA A 202 13.60 -28.17 -1.81
CA ALA A 202 12.43 -29.05 -1.80
C ALA A 202 11.26 -28.55 -2.67
N THR A 203 11.41 -27.43 -3.40
CA THR A 203 10.32 -26.81 -4.19
C THR A 203 9.61 -27.79 -5.11
N ALA A 204 10.36 -28.61 -5.86
CA ALA A 204 9.77 -29.55 -6.81
C ALA A 204 8.88 -30.60 -6.11
N ASP A 205 9.34 -31.13 -4.97
CA ASP A 205 8.59 -32.09 -4.16
C ASP A 205 7.34 -31.45 -3.55
N ILE A 206 7.48 -30.26 -2.96
CA ILE A 206 6.37 -29.48 -2.38
C ILE A 206 5.31 -29.19 -3.45
N ARG A 207 5.75 -28.78 -4.64
CA ARG A 207 4.87 -28.48 -5.78
C ARG A 207 4.14 -29.74 -6.28
N ALA A 208 4.81 -30.89 -6.31
CA ALA A 208 4.19 -32.15 -6.70
C ALA A 208 3.07 -32.56 -5.72
N GLU A 209 3.30 -32.42 -4.42
CA GLU A 209 2.28 -32.67 -3.39
C GLU A 209 1.11 -31.69 -3.52
N LEU A 210 1.39 -30.41 -3.72
CA LEU A 210 0.38 -29.40 -3.99
C LEU A 210 -0.49 -29.76 -5.21
N ILE A 211 0.12 -30.16 -6.33
CA ILE A 211 -0.63 -30.56 -7.54
C ILE A 211 -1.54 -31.76 -7.25
N ALA A 212 -1.10 -32.71 -6.43
CA ALA A 212 -1.95 -33.82 -6.00
C ALA A 212 -3.11 -33.34 -5.11
N VAL A 213 -2.87 -32.36 -4.23
CA VAL A 213 -3.92 -31.74 -3.41
C VAL A 213 -4.96 -31.01 -4.26
N LEU A 214 -4.52 -30.25 -5.27
CA LEU A 214 -5.38 -29.46 -6.16
C LEU A 214 -6.38 -30.30 -6.99
N LYS A 215 -6.18 -31.62 -7.10
CA LYS A 215 -7.16 -32.53 -7.73
C LYS A 215 -8.46 -32.66 -6.92
N ASP A 216 -8.42 -32.30 -5.65
CA ASP A 216 -9.56 -32.26 -4.74
C ASP A 216 -9.88 -30.80 -4.43
N GLU A 217 -10.80 -30.20 -5.19
CA GLU A 217 -11.18 -28.79 -5.04
C GLU A 217 -11.76 -28.47 -3.66
N SER A 218 -12.31 -29.47 -2.95
CA SER A 218 -12.88 -29.30 -1.61
C SER A 218 -11.82 -29.15 -0.50
N ALA A 219 -10.55 -29.42 -0.83
CA ALA A 219 -9.46 -29.35 0.12
C ALA A 219 -9.16 -27.91 0.57
N PHE A 220 -9.43 -26.92 -0.28
CA PHE A 220 -9.19 -25.51 0.01
C PHE A 220 -10.43 -24.84 0.59
N LYS A 221 -10.25 -24.13 1.71
CA LYS A 221 -11.31 -23.34 2.36
C LYS A 221 -10.95 -21.85 2.33
N PRO A 222 -11.91 -20.92 2.39
CA PRO A 222 -11.60 -19.49 2.48
C PRO A 222 -10.54 -19.20 3.56
N TYR A 223 -9.59 -18.33 3.25
CA TYR A 223 -8.46 -18.04 4.16
C TYR A 223 -8.94 -17.33 5.44
N VAL A 224 -9.85 -16.38 5.29
CA VAL A 224 -10.52 -15.71 6.40
C VAL A 224 -11.94 -16.25 6.49
N GLU A 225 -12.28 -16.91 7.59
CA GLU A 225 -13.60 -17.51 7.81
C GLU A 225 -14.38 -16.71 8.87
N SER A 226 -15.68 -16.48 8.63
CA SER A 226 -16.60 -15.92 9.64
C SER A 226 -16.82 -16.90 10.78
N GLN A 227 -17.09 -16.39 11.98
CA GLN A 227 -17.35 -17.22 13.14
C GLN A 227 -18.80 -17.09 13.59
N PRO A 228 -19.54 -18.22 13.68
CA PRO A 228 -20.88 -18.21 14.24
C PRO A 228 -20.89 -17.62 15.66
N GLY A 229 -21.74 -16.61 15.87
CA GLY A 229 -21.90 -15.95 17.18
C GLY A 229 -20.89 -14.85 17.47
N ARG A 230 -20.10 -14.39 16.49
CA ARG A 230 -19.26 -13.20 16.61
C ARG A 230 -19.60 -12.15 15.55
N PRO A 231 -19.43 -10.86 15.87
CA PRO A 231 -19.63 -9.80 14.89
C PRO A 231 -18.54 -9.89 13.82
N ASP A 232 -18.97 -9.99 12.57
CA ASP A 232 -18.07 -9.87 11.42
C ASP A 232 -17.52 -8.45 11.37
N LYS A 233 -16.18 -8.32 11.38
CA LYS A 233 -15.56 -7.07 10.98
C LYS A 233 -15.46 -7.08 9.46
N GLU A 234 -16.04 -6.08 8.81
CA GLU A 234 -15.93 -5.92 7.36
C GLU A 234 -14.44 -5.76 6.99
N GLN A 235 -13.87 -6.81 6.37
CA GLN A 235 -12.47 -6.87 5.94
C GLN A 235 -12.35 -6.67 4.43
N ALA A 236 -13.03 -5.65 3.88
CA ALA A 236 -12.92 -5.25 2.48
C ALA A 236 -13.01 -6.42 1.45
N GLY A 237 -13.92 -7.38 1.65
CA GLY A 237 -14.11 -8.52 0.75
C GLY A 237 -13.14 -9.70 0.96
N MET A 238 -12.36 -9.72 2.04
CA MET A 238 -11.50 -10.85 2.41
C MET A 238 -12.25 -11.97 3.13
N LEU A 239 -13.31 -11.63 3.88
CA LEU A 239 -14.07 -12.57 4.70
C LEU A 239 -14.87 -13.54 3.83
N ASN A 240 -14.73 -14.85 4.10
CA ASN A 240 -15.37 -15.96 3.38
C ASN A 240 -15.13 -15.93 1.86
N ASN A 241 -14.03 -15.33 1.40
CA ASN A 241 -13.73 -15.20 0.00
C ASN A 241 -13.24 -16.54 -0.60
N PRO A 242 -13.98 -17.17 -1.52
CA PRO A 242 -13.56 -18.45 -2.11
C PRO A 242 -12.40 -18.29 -3.10
N ASP A 243 -12.14 -17.07 -3.59
CA ASP A 243 -11.05 -16.77 -4.52
C ASP A 243 -9.70 -16.62 -3.81
N TRP A 244 -9.72 -16.46 -2.47
CA TRP A 244 -8.56 -16.52 -1.60
C TRP A 244 -8.73 -17.63 -0.55
N SER A 245 -8.05 -18.75 -0.77
CA SER A 245 -8.28 -19.97 0.00
C SER A 245 -6.98 -20.62 0.50
N ALA A 246 -7.11 -21.45 1.54
CA ALA A 246 -6.00 -22.07 2.24
C ALA A 246 -6.17 -23.59 2.38
N PHE A 247 -5.05 -24.30 2.28
CA PHE A 247 -4.91 -25.70 2.70
C PHE A 247 -3.86 -25.78 3.81
N TYR A 248 -4.31 -25.92 5.06
CA TYR A 248 -3.43 -25.89 6.23
C TYR A 248 -2.75 -27.23 6.50
N LEU A 249 -1.43 -27.20 6.65
CA LEU A 249 -0.62 -28.30 7.19
C LEU A 249 -0.42 -28.14 8.70
N TRP A 250 -0.26 -26.89 9.16
CA TRP A 250 -0.36 -26.47 10.56
C TRP A 250 -1.37 -25.35 10.67
N LYS A 251 -2.32 -25.47 11.60
CA LYS A 251 -3.32 -24.45 11.90
C LYS A 251 -3.33 -24.24 13.41
N HIS A 252 -3.19 -23.00 13.87
CA HIS A 252 -3.19 -22.63 15.30
C HIS A 252 -2.15 -23.38 16.14
N GLY A 253 -0.97 -23.57 15.57
CA GLY A 253 0.13 -24.26 16.23
C GLY A 253 0.08 -25.79 16.20
N GLU A 254 -1.02 -26.37 15.76
CA GLU A 254 -1.22 -27.81 15.68
C GLU A 254 -1.09 -28.32 14.24
N VAL A 255 -0.50 -29.51 14.08
CA VAL A 255 -0.46 -30.21 12.79
C VAL A 255 -1.87 -30.64 12.42
N VAL A 256 -2.29 -30.45 11.16
CA VAL A 256 -3.53 -31.03 10.63
C VAL A 256 -3.22 -32.43 10.08
N PRO A 257 -3.51 -33.53 10.80
CA PRO A 257 -2.89 -34.82 10.51
C PRO A 257 -3.25 -35.38 9.14
N GLN A 258 -4.50 -35.20 8.69
CA GLN A 258 -4.95 -35.67 7.38
C GLN A 258 -4.24 -34.93 6.24
N ASN A 259 -4.00 -33.63 6.40
CA ASN A 259 -3.35 -32.80 5.39
C ASN A 259 -1.83 -33.05 5.38
N ALA A 260 -1.22 -33.16 6.57
CA ALA A 260 0.20 -33.50 6.72
C ALA A 260 0.53 -34.88 6.10
N ALA A 261 -0.35 -35.88 6.26
CA ALA A 261 -0.19 -37.19 5.64
C ALA A 261 -0.21 -37.14 4.10
N ARG A 262 -0.90 -36.15 3.51
CA ARG A 262 -0.91 -35.92 2.05
C ARG A 262 0.35 -35.19 1.56
N CYS A 263 1.08 -34.52 2.46
CA CYS A 263 2.23 -33.67 2.11
C CYS A 263 3.50 -33.99 2.94
N PRO A 264 3.94 -35.27 3.02
CA PRO A 264 5.06 -35.67 3.87
C PRO A 264 6.39 -34.99 3.51
N LYS A 265 6.65 -34.69 2.23
CA LYS A 265 7.86 -33.98 1.79
C LYS A 265 7.83 -32.52 2.21
N THR A 266 6.67 -31.87 2.11
CA THR A 266 6.47 -30.51 2.61
C THR A 266 6.68 -30.46 4.13
N VAL A 267 6.11 -31.42 4.87
CA VAL A 267 6.34 -31.54 6.32
C VAL A 267 7.82 -31.72 6.65
N SER A 268 8.52 -32.58 5.89
CA SER A 268 9.96 -32.79 6.05
C SER A 268 10.78 -31.54 5.72
N ALA A 269 10.39 -30.76 4.72
CA ALA A 269 11.08 -29.52 4.35
C ALA A 269 10.97 -28.43 5.43
N MET A 270 9.90 -28.46 6.22
CA MET A 270 9.73 -27.56 7.37
C MET A 270 10.60 -27.96 8.57
N ALA A 271 11.30 -29.09 8.52
CA ALA A 271 12.21 -29.50 9.58
C ALA A 271 13.39 -28.52 9.70
N GLY A 272 13.55 -27.93 10.88
CA GLY A 272 14.63 -26.98 11.18
C GLY A 272 14.30 -25.52 10.84
N VAL A 273 13.11 -25.22 10.31
CA VAL A 273 12.62 -23.85 10.21
C VAL A 273 12.41 -23.29 11.63
N PRO A 274 12.88 -22.06 11.94
CA PRO A 274 12.73 -21.44 13.26
C PRO A 274 11.30 -20.91 13.49
N MET A 275 10.32 -21.79 13.38
CA MET A 275 8.89 -21.47 13.45
C MET A 275 8.52 -20.79 14.77
N GLY A 276 7.65 -19.78 14.66
CA GLY A 276 6.96 -19.18 15.81
C GLY A 276 6.11 -20.24 16.49
N ARG A 277 6.36 -20.57 17.76
CA ARG A 277 5.58 -21.56 18.50
C ARG A 277 4.88 -20.91 19.67
N VAL A 278 3.58 -20.73 19.51
CA VAL A 278 2.66 -20.18 20.52
C VAL A 278 1.42 -21.06 20.50
N LYS A 279 1.13 -21.70 21.63
CA LYS A 279 0.01 -22.64 21.75
C LYS A 279 -1.30 -22.02 21.23
N ASN A 280 -2.10 -22.81 20.52
CA ASN A 280 -3.38 -22.40 19.91
C ASN A 280 -3.30 -21.23 18.90
N ARG A 281 -2.11 -20.83 18.44
CA ARG A 281 -1.94 -19.61 17.63
C ARG A 281 -0.95 -19.76 16.49
N SER A 282 0.24 -20.30 16.75
CA SER A 282 1.36 -20.33 15.80
C SER A 282 2.21 -21.59 16.02
N PRO A 283 2.78 -22.22 14.97
CA PRO A 283 2.84 -21.74 13.60
C PRO A 283 1.56 -22.00 12.79
N SER A 284 1.40 -21.20 11.74
CA SER A 284 0.62 -21.60 10.56
C SER A 284 1.58 -21.98 9.45
N VAL A 285 1.26 -23.06 8.74
CA VAL A 285 1.94 -23.48 7.51
C VAL A 285 0.85 -23.98 6.57
N LEU A 286 0.75 -23.39 5.38
CA LEU A 286 -0.38 -23.64 4.48
C LEU A 286 -0.01 -23.37 3.02
N PHE A 287 -0.71 -24.03 2.10
CA PHE A 287 -0.77 -23.57 0.71
C PHE A 287 -1.83 -22.47 0.60
N SER A 288 -1.42 -21.29 0.12
CA SER A 288 -2.28 -20.12 -0.09
C SER A 288 -2.56 -19.99 -1.58
N LEU A 289 -3.84 -20.13 -1.94
CA LEU A 289 -4.33 -20.13 -3.32
C LEU A 289 -5.04 -18.82 -3.61
N LEU A 290 -4.71 -18.22 -4.76
CA LEU A 290 -5.36 -17.03 -5.29
C LEU A 290 -5.87 -17.32 -6.71
N ARG A 291 -7.19 -17.27 -6.93
CA ARG A 291 -7.84 -17.55 -8.22
C ARG A 291 -7.55 -16.47 -9.28
N PRO A 292 -7.76 -16.76 -10.58
CA PRO A 292 -7.63 -15.78 -11.66
C PRO A 292 -8.40 -14.48 -11.37
N GLY A 293 -7.78 -13.34 -11.61
CA GLY A 293 -8.37 -12.01 -11.38
C GLY A 293 -8.48 -11.58 -9.92
N ALA A 294 -8.18 -12.43 -8.94
CA ALA A 294 -8.37 -12.11 -7.53
C ALA A 294 -7.30 -11.14 -7.01
N ARG A 295 -7.73 -10.26 -6.09
CA ARG A 295 -6.88 -9.30 -5.39
C ARG A 295 -7.21 -9.31 -3.91
N ILE A 296 -6.16 -9.36 -3.09
CA ILE A 296 -6.25 -9.13 -1.65
C ILE A 296 -5.95 -7.64 -1.45
N PRO A 297 -6.87 -6.85 -0.87
CA PRO A 297 -6.66 -5.42 -0.67
C PRO A 297 -5.53 -5.13 0.33
N PRO A 298 -5.01 -3.89 0.39
CA PRO A 298 -4.06 -3.48 1.41
C PRO A 298 -4.58 -3.76 2.82
N HIS A 299 -3.78 -4.47 3.63
CA HIS A 299 -4.10 -4.83 5.01
C HIS A 299 -2.82 -5.06 5.83
N THR A 300 -2.98 -5.29 7.14
CA THR A 300 -1.88 -5.58 8.07
C THR A 300 -2.14 -6.84 8.89
N GLY A 301 -1.04 -7.45 9.32
CA GLY A 301 -0.96 -8.65 10.12
C GLY A 301 -1.41 -8.47 11.56
N GLU A 302 -1.42 -9.58 12.30
CA GLU A 302 -1.99 -9.63 13.65
C GLU A 302 -1.01 -9.20 14.74
N VAL A 303 0.25 -9.66 14.65
CA VAL A 303 1.27 -9.50 15.70
C VAL A 303 2.63 -9.30 15.04
N ASN A 304 3.45 -8.39 15.56
CA ASN A 304 4.74 -8.06 14.97
C ASN A 304 5.93 -8.86 15.54
N THR A 305 5.66 -9.91 16.32
CA THR A 305 6.68 -10.81 16.88
C THR A 305 7.09 -11.95 15.95
N ARG A 306 6.43 -12.05 14.78
CA ARG A 306 6.71 -13.05 13.75
C ARG A 306 6.98 -12.36 12.40
N LEU A 307 7.60 -13.11 11.49
CA LEU A 307 7.67 -12.77 10.08
C LEU A 307 6.94 -13.84 9.27
N ILE A 308 6.48 -13.45 8.09
CA ILE A 308 5.86 -14.36 7.13
C ILE A 308 6.88 -14.69 6.05
N CYS A 309 6.94 -15.97 5.69
CA CYS A 309 7.73 -16.48 4.60
C CYS A 309 6.81 -16.97 3.48
N HIS A 310 7.13 -16.59 2.26
CA HIS A 310 6.46 -17.10 1.05
C HIS A 310 7.46 -17.90 0.22
N LEU A 311 7.06 -19.09 -0.23
CA LEU A 311 7.71 -19.84 -1.30
C LEU A 311 6.71 -19.95 -2.46
N PRO A 312 6.92 -19.25 -3.59
CA PRO A 312 6.07 -19.38 -4.76
C PRO A 312 6.16 -20.77 -5.41
N LEU A 313 5.02 -21.39 -5.72
CA LEU A 313 4.93 -22.76 -6.26
C LEU A 313 4.25 -22.86 -7.62
N ILE A 314 3.20 -22.06 -7.83
CA ILE A 314 2.53 -21.89 -9.13
C ILE A 314 2.36 -20.38 -9.33
N VAL A 315 3.04 -19.83 -10.34
CA VAL A 315 3.11 -18.38 -10.61
C VAL A 315 2.78 -18.09 -12.08
N PRO A 316 1.49 -17.94 -12.41
CA PRO A 316 1.07 -17.61 -13.78
C PRO A 316 1.13 -16.10 -14.05
N GLY A 317 1.60 -15.70 -15.24
CA GLY A 317 1.44 -14.35 -15.78
C GLY A 317 1.77 -13.19 -14.81
N ASP A 318 0.91 -12.17 -14.78
CA ASP A 318 1.01 -11.01 -13.88
C ASP A 318 0.47 -11.35 -12.47
N CYS A 319 1.34 -11.90 -11.63
CA CYS A 319 1.12 -12.08 -10.20
C CYS A 319 2.10 -11.23 -9.42
N GLY A 320 1.64 -10.62 -8.32
CA GLY A 320 2.51 -9.78 -7.50
C GLY A 320 2.07 -9.66 -6.05
N PHE A 321 2.99 -9.09 -5.28
CA PHE A 321 2.82 -8.84 -3.85
C PHE A 321 3.61 -7.57 -3.48
N ARG A 322 2.98 -6.69 -2.71
CA ARG A 322 3.59 -5.44 -2.25
C ARG A 322 3.61 -5.42 -0.73
N VAL A 323 4.72 -4.98 -0.14
CA VAL A 323 4.84 -4.63 1.28
C VAL A 323 5.40 -3.22 1.34
N GLY A 324 4.63 -2.29 1.91
CA GLY A 324 4.98 -0.87 1.93
C GLY A 324 5.24 -0.31 0.51
N ASN A 325 6.42 0.27 0.28
CA ASN A 325 6.82 0.80 -1.02
C ASN A 325 7.32 -0.26 -2.01
N ASP A 326 7.65 -1.47 -1.54
CA ASP A 326 8.32 -2.47 -2.37
C ASP A 326 7.31 -3.46 -2.93
N THR A 327 7.29 -3.59 -4.25
CA THR A 327 6.59 -4.66 -4.95
C THR A 327 7.60 -5.68 -5.41
N ARG A 328 7.37 -6.97 -5.13
CA ARG A 328 8.16 -8.03 -5.77
C ARG A 328 7.29 -8.90 -6.67
N ALA A 329 7.86 -9.20 -7.84
CA ALA A 329 7.38 -10.28 -8.68
C ALA A 329 7.64 -11.62 -7.97
N LEU A 330 6.73 -12.56 -8.17
CA LEU A 330 6.91 -13.91 -7.68
C LEU A 330 7.83 -14.68 -8.63
N VAL A 331 8.81 -15.39 -8.07
CA VAL A 331 9.66 -16.32 -8.81
C VAL A 331 9.47 -17.71 -8.20
N GLU A 332 9.05 -18.67 -9.01
CA GLU A 332 8.85 -20.05 -8.56
C GLU A 332 10.13 -20.58 -7.90
N GLY A 333 9.98 -21.19 -6.71
CA GLY A 333 11.09 -21.77 -5.96
C GLY A 333 12.04 -20.78 -5.28
N LYS A 334 11.73 -19.47 -5.28
CA LYS A 334 12.53 -18.44 -4.59
C LYS A 334 11.77 -17.89 -3.40
N ALA A 335 12.19 -18.29 -2.21
CA ALA A 335 11.56 -17.89 -0.97
C ALA A 335 12.03 -16.52 -0.50
N TRP A 336 11.21 -15.90 0.33
CA TRP A 336 11.39 -14.53 0.80
C TRP A 336 10.63 -14.33 2.11
N VAL A 337 11.13 -13.38 2.91
CA VAL A 337 10.67 -13.10 4.26
C VAL A 337 10.26 -11.63 4.36
N PHE A 338 9.11 -11.37 4.97
CA PHE A 338 8.56 -10.02 5.12
C PHE A 338 7.83 -9.85 6.45
N ASP A 339 7.69 -8.60 6.86
CA ASP A 339 6.88 -8.21 8.01
C ASP A 339 5.44 -7.95 7.53
N ASP A 340 4.51 -8.86 7.85
CA ASP A 340 3.10 -8.72 7.45
C ASP A 340 2.37 -7.63 8.23
N THR A 341 2.96 -7.10 9.30
CA THR A 341 2.34 -6.00 10.06
C THR A 341 2.57 -4.64 9.39
N ILE A 342 3.46 -4.57 8.40
CA ILE A 342 3.51 -3.45 7.46
C ILE A 342 2.43 -3.65 6.39
N GLU A 343 1.75 -2.56 5.99
CA GLU A 343 0.68 -2.61 4.97
C GLU A 343 1.15 -3.37 3.72
N HIS A 344 0.40 -4.41 3.37
CA HIS A 344 0.71 -5.26 2.24
C HIS A 344 -0.54 -5.69 1.46
N GLU A 345 -0.35 -6.04 0.20
CA GLU A 345 -1.41 -6.52 -0.69
C GLU A 345 -0.89 -7.56 -1.67
N ALA A 346 -1.79 -8.32 -2.28
CA ALA A 346 -1.46 -9.36 -3.25
C ALA A 346 -2.43 -9.38 -4.42
N TRP A 347 -1.97 -9.81 -5.59
CA TRP A 347 -2.85 -9.98 -6.75
C TRP A 347 -2.46 -11.17 -7.61
N ASN A 348 -3.46 -11.69 -8.31
CA ASN A 348 -3.33 -12.58 -9.45
C ASN A 348 -4.14 -11.96 -10.61
N ARG A 349 -3.46 -11.26 -11.51
CA ARG A 349 -4.07 -10.64 -12.71
C ARG A 349 -3.93 -11.55 -13.94
N SER A 350 -3.57 -12.81 -13.73
CA SER A 350 -3.51 -13.81 -14.79
C SER A 350 -4.85 -14.53 -14.96
N ASP A 351 -4.91 -15.40 -15.96
CA ASP A 351 -6.02 -16.30 -16.28
C ASP A 351 -5.91 -17.68 -15.59
N GLN A 352 -4.89 -17.90 -14.77
CA GLN A 352 -4.64 -19.18 -14.09
C GLN A 352 -4.46 -19.02 -12.59
N THR A 353 -4.64 -20.11 -11.84
CA THR A 353 -4.50 -20.10 -10.38
C THR A 353 -3.05 -19.89 -9.94
N ARG A 354 -2.84 -19.00 -8.98
CA ARG A 354 -1.56 -18.78 -8.29
C ARG A 354 -1.57 -19.50 -6.96
N VAL A 355 -0.49 -20.21 -6.62
CA VAL A 355 -0.33 -20.84 -5.31
C VAL A 355 1.07 -20.63 -4.75
N ILE A 356 1.14 -20.36 -3.44
CA ILE A 356 2.39 -20.28 -2.68
C ILE A 356 2.32 -21.20 -1.45
N LEU A 357 3.46 -21.61 -0.90
CA LEU A 357 3.54 -22.06 0.49
C LEU A 357 3.80 -20.84 1.38
N LEU A 358 2.94 -20.65 2.37
CA LEU A 358 3.04 -19.62 3.41
C LEU A 358 3.37 -20.28 4.73
N PHE A 359 4.37 -19.75 5.44
CA PHE A 359 4.69 -20.19 6.79
C PHE A 359 5.28 -19.06 7.64
N GLU A 360 5.28 -19.27 8.96
CA GLU A 360 5.63 -18.24 9.94
C GLU A 360 6.92 -18.59 10.69
N ILE A 361 7.76 -17.58 10.95
CA ILE A 361 8.96 -17.70 11.79
C ILE A 361 8.94 -16.68 12.92
N TRP A 362 9.65 -16.97 14.01
CA TRP A 362 9.98 -15.92 14.97
C TRP A 362 10.81 -14.83 14.30
N ARG A 363 10.59 -13.57 14.71
CA ARG A 363 11.51 -12.51 14.35
C ARG A 363 12.94 -12.80 14.83
N PRO A 364 13.95 -12.64 13.95
CA PRO A 364 15.33 -12.90 14.33
C PRO A 364 15.82 -11.95 15.44
N GLU A 365 15.22 -10.76 15.56
CA GLU A 365 15.59 -9.76 16.57
C GLU A 365 15.13 -10.12 17.98
N LEU A 366 14.15 -11.02 18.14
CA LEU A 366 13.70 -11.45 19.46
C LEU A 366 14.71 -12.42 20.06
N THR A 367 15.15 -12.12 21.28
CA THR A 367 15.93 -13.02 22.12
C THR A 367 15.14 -14.28 22.48
N LYS A 368 15.82 -15.34 22.92
CA LYS A 368 15.14 -16.57 23.36
C LYS A 368 14.22 -16.33 24.56
N ASP A 369 14.59 -15.41 25.45
CA ASP A 369 13.79 -15.08 26.63
C ASP A 369 12.56 -14.26 26.26
N GLU A 370 12.69 -13.28 25.35
CA GLU A 370 11.52 -12.56 24.83
C GLU A 370 10.54 -13.49 24.12
N ARG A 371 11.03 -14.45 23.31
CA ARG A 371 10.15 -15.46 22.69
C ARG A 371 9.37 -16.26 23.73
N ARG A 372 10.03 -16.68 24.82
CA ARG A 372 9.38 -17.39 25.93
C ARG A 372 8.33 -16.53 26.63
N LEU A 373 8.65 -15.26 26.90
CA LEU A 373 7.73 -14.32 27.53
C LEU A 373 6.51 -14.03 26.65
N VAL A 374 6.70 -13.85 25.34
CA VAL A 374 5.62 -13.66 24.38
C VAL A 374 4.71 -14.90 24.33
N SER A 375 5.29 -16.11 24.25
CA SER A 375 4.48 -17.34 24.30
C SER A 375 3.70 -17.47 25.60
N ALA A 376 4.35 -17.28 26.75
CA ALA A 376 3.72 -17.36 28.07
C ALA A 376 2.61 -16.30 28.26
N MET A 377 2.81 -15.10 27.74
CA MET A 377 1.80 -14.03 27.76
C MET A 377 0.55 -14.45 26.98
N PHE A 378 0.69 -14.96 25.75
CA PHE A 378 -0.47 -15.40 24.97
C PHE A 378 -1.18 -16.61 25.60
N GLU A 379 -0.44 -17.55 26.18
CA GLU A 379 -1.02 -18.66 26.93
C GLU A 379 -1.80 -18.17 28.16
N ALA A 380 -1.29 -17.16 28.87
CA ALA A 380 -1.97 -16.54 30.01
C ALA A 380 -3.24 -15.80 29.58
N ILE A 381 -3.22 -15.12 28.42
CA ILE A 381 -4.42 -14.48 27.84
C ILE A 381 -5.49 -15.53 27.52
N ASP A 382 -5.11 -16.66 26.90
CA ASP A 382 -6.04 -17.76 26.62
C ASP A 382 -6.63 -18.36 27.90
N ALA A 383 -5.82 -18.49 28.95
CA ALA A 383 -6.25 -19.00 30.25
C ALA A 383 -7.20 -18.03 30.97
N TYR A 384 -6.92 -16.73 30.92
CA TYR A 384 -7.79 -15.69 31.49
C TYR A 384 -9.18 -15.70 30.85
N GLY A 385 -9.26 -15.98 29.55
CA GLY A 385 -10.51 -16.16 28.81
C GLY A 385 -11.33 -17.42 29.17
N GLY A 386 -10.93 -18.20 30.18
CA GLY A 386 -11.68 -19.38 30.66
C GLY A 386 -11.30 -20.71 30.01
N GLY A 387 -10.09 -20.82 29.45
CA GLY A 387 -9.60 -22.05 28.80
C GLY A 387 -10.25 -22.23 27.43
N MET A 388 -9.59 -21.74 26.37
CA MET A 388 -10.10 -21.82 25.01
C MET A 388 -10.18 -23.28 24.51
N PRO A 389 -11.35 -23.79 24.09
CA PRO A 389 -11.39 -24.98 23.24
C PRO A 389 -10.80 -24.64 21.86
N ALA A 390 -10.08 -25.60 21.27
CA ALA A 390 -9.27 -25.51 20.04
C ALA A 390 -9.99 -25.01 18.75
N ALA A 391 -11.23 -24.55 18.84
CA ALA A 391 -12.07 -24.14 17.71
C ALA A 391 -12.65 -22.72 17.82
N ARG A 392 -12.19 -21.89 18.77
CA ARG A 392 -12.66 -20.50 18.94
C ARG A 392 -11.56 -19.50 18.60
N GLU A 393 -11.34 -19.25 17.32
CA GLU A 393 -10.19 -18.48 16.82
C GLU A 393 -10.41 -16.95 16.92
N ASN A 394 -9.35 -16.14 16.96
CA ASN A 394 -9.34 -14.70 16.61
C ASN A 394 -10.23 -13.68 17.34
N THR A 395 -10.40 -13.76 18.67
CA THR A 395 -10.78 -12.53 19.39
C THR A 395 -10.13 -12.48 20.76
N ILE A 396 -9.00 -11.76 20.85
CA ILE A 396 -8.64 -11.07 22.08
C ILE A 396 -9.42 -9.75 22.02
N VAL A 397 -10.62 -9.72 22.61
CA VAL A 397 -11.21 -8.46 23.07
C VAL A 397 -10.62 -8.25 24.45
N LEU A 398 -9.85 -7.17 24.62
CA LEU A 398 -9.84 -6.45 25.89
C LEU A 398 -11.13 -5.63 25.98
#